data_AF-A0A8J2Y507-F1
#
_entry.id   AF-A0A8J2Y507-F1
#
_cell.length_a   1.000
_cell.length_b   1.000
_cell.length_c   1.000
_cell.angle_alpha   90.00
_cell.angle_beta   90.00
_cell.angle_gamma   90.00
#
_symmetry.space_group_name_H-M   'P 1'
#
loop_
_entity.id
_entity.type
_entity.pdbx_description
1 polymer ?
#
loop_
_entity_poly.entity_id
_entity_poly.type
_entity_poly.pdbx_seq_one_letter_code
_entity_poly.pdbx_strand_id
1 'polypeptide(L)'
;MKAIHVKLAIAIILDLADFFIGRIPGWGTAFDFVLALIGFAMFGWKGFVQLWEVVDFTDQIDGFVPTLTLIALAELREERNAAGKAGGKLK
;
A
#
# COMPACT_ATOMS: atom_id res chain seq x y z
N MET A 1 -5.14 -15.58 -11.59
CA MET A 1 -4.35 -14.82 -10.58
C MET A 1 -5.19 -14.66 -9.33
N LYS A 2 -4.60 -14.83 -8.13
CA LYS A 2 -5.29 -14.46 -6.88
C LYS A 2 -5.47 -12.95 -6.79
N ALA A 3 -6.53 -12.50 -6.12
CA ALA A 3 -6.83 -11.09 -5.92
C ALA A 3 -5.64 -10.31 -5.33
N ILE A 4 -4.88 -10.92 -4.42
CA ILE A 4 -3.70 -10.29 -3.80
C ILE A 4 -2.60 -9.91 -4.80
N HIS A 5 -2.41 -10.67 -5.88
CA HIS A 5 -1.41 -10.31 -6.90
C HIS A 5 -1.84 -9.09 -7.71
N VAL A 6 -3.15 -8.94 -7.96
CA VAL A 6 -3.70 -7.75 -8.61
C VAL A 6 -3.58 -6.54 -7.68
N LYS A 7 -3.92 -6.69 -6.39
CA LYS A 7 -3.75 -5.63 -5.40
C LYS A 7 -2.28 -5.19 -5.29
N LEU A 8 -1.34 -6.14 -5.28
CA LEU A 8 0.09 -5.84 -5.27
C LEU A 8 0.54 -5.07 -6.52
N ALA A 9 0.08 -5.47 -7.71
CA ALA A 9 0.41 -4.75 -8.94
C ALA A 9 -0.14 -3.31 -8.93
N ILE A 10 -1.39 -3.12 -8.48
CA ILE A 10 -1.99 -1.80 -8.33
C ILE A 10 -1.23 -0.96 -7.30
N ALA A 11 -0.89 -1.54 -6.15
CA ALA A 11 -0.13 -0.85 -5.10
C ALA A 11 1.24 -0.34 -5.60
N ILE A 12 1.97 -1.18 -6.35
CA ILE A 12 3.25 -0.77 -6.96
C ILE A 12 3.05 0.39 -7.93
N ILE A 13 2.01 0.34 -8.77
CA ILE A 13 1.73 1.42 -9.73
C ILE A 13 1.40 2.72 -8.99
N LEU A 14 0.62 2.66 -7.92
CA LEU A 14 0.22 3.82 -7.13
C LEU A 14 1.40 4.43 -6.38
N ASP A 15 2.23 3.63 -5.71
CA ASP A 15 3.42 4.13 -5.02
C ASP A 15 4.46 4.70 -5.99
N LEU A 16 4.57 4.15 -7.21
CA LEU A 16 5.39 4.75 -8.25
C LEU A 16 4.82 6.08 -8.71
N ALA A 17 3.50 6.16 -8.94
CA ALA A 17 2.85 7.42 -9.30
C ALA A 17 3.06 8.48 -8.21
N ASP A 18 2.95 8.09 -6.95
CA ASP A 18 3.21 8.92 -5.78
C ASP A 18 4.63 9.48 -5.77
N PHE A 19 5.64 8.61 -5.94
CA PHE A 19 7.05 9.03 -6.01
C PHE A 19 7.30 10.13 -7.05
N PHE A 20 6.55 10.15 -8.16
CA PHE A 20 6.65 11.19 -9.19
C PHE A 20 5.77 12.42 -8.89
N ILE A 21 4.54 12.23 -8.41
CA ILE A 21 3.57 13.31 -8.15
C ILE A 21 3.95 14.10 -6.89
N GLY A 22 4.44 13.44 -5.84
CA GLY A 22 4.93 14.07 -4.61
C GLY A 22 6.12 15.00 -4.82
N ARG A 23 6.78 14.95 -6.00
CA ARG A 23 7.85 15.93 -6.35
C ARG A 23 7.30 17.25 -6.87
N ILE A 24 5.99 17.35 -7.08
CA ILE A 24 5.30 18.58 -7.48
C ILE A 24 4.84 19.28 -6.19
N PRO A 25 5.37 20.49 -5.87
CA PRO A 25 5.02 21.19 -4.64
C PRO A 25 3.50 21.39 -4.47
N GLY A 26 2.97 20.95 -3.33
CA GLY A 26 1.55 21.07 -2.99
C GLY A 26 0.64 19.99 -3.58
N TRP A 27 1.17 19.07 -4.39
CA TRP A 27 0.43 17.94 -4.96
C TRP A 27 0.61 16.65 -4.16
N GLY A 28 1.70 16.50 -3.39
CA GLY A 28 1.98 15.33 -2.53
C GLY A 28 0.85 15.09 -1.54
N THR A 29 0.65 16.02 -0.61
CA THR A 29 -0.43 15.94 0.38
C THR A 29 -1.83 15.63 -0.20
N ALA A 30 -2.20 16.22 -1.35
CA ALA A 30 -3.49 15.96 -1.97
C ALA A 30 -3.58 14.53 -2.54
N PHE A 31 -2.48 14.03 -3.10
CA PHE A 31 -2.38 12.69 -3.62
C PHE A 31 -2.37 11.64 -2.49
N ASP A 32 -1.74 11.93 -1.34
CA ASP A 32 -1.75 11.06 -0.16
C ASP A 32 -3.18 10.79 0.36
N PHE A 33 -4.03 11.82 0.40
CA PHE A 33 -5.44 11.64 0.77
C PHE A 33 -6.16 10.70 -0.20
N VAL A 34 -5.88 10.83 -1.50
CA VAL A 34 -6.44 9.94 -2.53
C VAL A 34 -5.92 8.52 -2.35
N LEU A 35 -4.61 8.34 -2.12
CA LEU A 35 -4.00 7.05 -1.87
C LEU A 35 -4.53 6.40 -0.60
N ALA A 36 -4.82 7.18 0.46
CA ALA A 36 -5.42 6.65 1.67
C ALA A 36 -6.84 6.11 1.43
N LEU A 37 -7.65 6.80 0.61
CA LEU A 37 -8.97 6.32 0.22
C LEU A 37 -8.90 5.07 -0.66
N ILE A 38 -7.97 5.04 -1.62
CA ILE A 38 -7.74 3.86 -2.47
C ILE A 38 -7.22 2.69 -1.64
N GLY A 39 -6.26 2.95 -0.74
CA GLY A 39 -5.74 1.99 0.21
C GLY A 39 -6.85 1.40 1.08
N PHE A 40 -7.75 2.24 1.61
CA PHE A 40 -8.91 1.77 2.36
C PHE A 40 -9.83 0.87 1.50
N ALA A 41 -10.09 1.26 0.26
CA ALA A 41 -10.89 0.45 -0.67
C ALA A 41 -10.23 -0.91 -0.98
N MET A 42 -8.90 -0.98 -1.05
CA MET A 42 -8.14 -2.18 -1.39
C MET A 42 -7.88 -3.10 -0.19
N PHE A 43 -7.55 -2.53 0.97
CA PHE A 43 -7.00 -3.24 2.13
C PHE A 43 -7.81 -3.01 3.42
N GLY A 44 -8.96 -2.32 3.34
CA GLY A 44 -9.76 -1.97 4.50
C GLY A 44 -9.00 -1.06 5.46
N TRP A 45 -9.18 -1.25 6.77
CA TRP A 45 -8.53 -0.43 7.80
C TRP A 45 -7.00 -0.38 7.71
N LYS A 46 -6.35 -1.43 7.17
CA LYS A 46 -4.89 -1.45 6.95
C LYS A 46 -4.46 -0.35 5.97
N GLY A 47 -5.33 0.00 5.03
CA GLY A 47 -5.08 1.06 4.03
C GLY A 47 -4.95 2.46 4.61
N PHE A 48 -5.53 2.73 5.79
CA PHE A 48 -5.37 4.03 6.44
C PHE A 48 -3.97 4.26 7.03
N VAL A 49 -3.10 3.25 7.03
CA VAL A 49 -1.69 3.48 7.33
C VAL A 49 -1.15 4.59 6.42
N GLN A 50 -1.56 4.65 5.14
CA GLN A 50 -1.18 5.72 4.19
C GLN A 50 -1.36 7.15 4.74
N LEU A 51 -2.33 7.41 5.63
CA LEU A 51 -2.53 8.74 6.21
C LEU A 51 -1.33 9.24 7.03
N TRP A 52 -0.37 8.38 7.36
CA TRP A 52 0.87 8.83 8.01
C TRP A 52 1.69 9.75 7.09
N GLU A 53 1.60 9.57 5.77
CA GLU A 53 2.33 10.38 4.77
C GLU A 53 1.82 11.82 4.73
N VAL A 54 0.53 12.05 5.00
CA VAL A 54 -0.07 13.39 5.16
C VAL A 54 0.60 14.23 6.27
N VAL A 55 1.30 13.58 7.21
CA VAL A 55 2.01 14.26 8.31
C VAL A 55 3.37 14.81 7.85
N ASP A 56 3.89 14.36 6.69
CA ASP A 56 5.09 14.92 6.09
C ASP A 56 4.78 16.19 5.27
N PHE A 57 4.70 17.32 5.97
CA PHE A 57 4.49 18.63 5.33
C PHE A 57 5.60 19.06 4.35
N THR A 58 6.68 18.29 4.23
CA THR A 58 7.78 18.60 3.31
C THR A 58 7.62 17.93 1.94
N ASP A 59 6.69 16.99 1.79
CA ASP A 59 6.53 16.11 0.62
C ASP A 59 7.90 15.48 0.18
N GLN A 60 8.85 15.29 1.13
CA GLN A 60 10.20 14.84 0.83
C GLN A 60 10.43 13.38 1.22
N ILE A 61 9.92 12.98 2.38
CA ILE A 61 10.12 11.67 3.02
C ILE A 61 9.02 10.70 2.60
N ASP A 62 7.79 11.17 2.46
CA ASP A 62 6.61 10.40 2.02
C ASP A 62 6.83 9.64 0.71
N GLY A 63 7.31 10.28 -0.35
CA GLY A 63 7.43 9.66 -1.67
C GLY A 63 8.46 8.51 -1.72
N PHE A 64 9.28 8.31 -0.70
CA PHE A 64 10.25 7.20 -0.65
C PHE A 64 9.73 5.96 0.07
N VAL A 65 8.58 6.03 0.72
CA VAL A 65 8.02 4.89 1.43
C VAL A 65 6.87 4.31 0.60
N PRO A 66 7.05 3.13 -0.01
CA PRO A 66 5.99 2.53 -0.83
C PRO A 66 4.94 1.87 0.06
N THR A 67 4.16 2.67 0.78
CA THR A 67 3.28 2.23 1.87
C THR A 67 2.22 1.23 1.40
N LEU A 68 1.55 1.46 0.27
CA LEU A 68 0.55 0.51 -0.24
C LEU A 68 1.20 -0.82 -0.66
N THR A 69 2.39 -0.78 -1.24
CA THR A 69 3.14 -1.99 -1.62
C THR A 69 3.53 -2.78 -0.38
N LEU A 70 3.98 -2.12 0.69
CA LEU A 70 4.31 -2.77 1.96
C LEU A 70 3.09 -3.47 2.57
N ILE A 71 1.92 -2.83 2.53
CA ILE A 71 0.65 -3.43 2.99
C ILE A 71 0.30 -4.66 2.13
N ALA A 72 0.41 -4.55 0.81
CA ALA A 72 0.12 -5.65 -0.11
C ALA A 72 1.07 -6.85 0.12
N LEU A 73 2.35 -6.60 0.35
CA LEU A 73 3.34 -7.64 0.68
C LEU A 73 3.04 -8.29 2.03
N ALA A 74 2.57 -7.53 3.01
CA ALA A 74 2.16 -8.06 4.31
C ALA A 74 0.96 -9.00 4.18
N GLU A 75 -0.09 -8.62 3.45
CA GLU A 75 -1.24 -9.50 3.17
C GLU A 75 -0.84 -10.75 2.38
N LEU A 76 0.03 -10.62 1.38
CA LEU A 76 0.55 -11.76 0.62
C LEU A 76 1.29 -12.76 1.53
N ARG A 77 2.06 -12.26 2.49
CA ARG A 77 2.75 -13.07 3.50
C ARG A 77 1.76 -13.77 4.43
N GLU A 78 0.72 -13.08 4.88
CA GLU A 78 -0.36 -13.65 5.70
C GLU A 78 -1.07 -14.80 4.97
N GLU A 79 -1.46 -14.60 3.70
CA GLU A 79 -2.07 -15.65 2.87
C GLU A 79 -1.17 -16.88 2.71
N ARG A 80 0.12 -16.66 2.43
CA ARG A 80 1.10 -17.74 2.27
C ARG A 80 1.27 -18.55 3.56
N ASN A 81 1.34 -17.87 4.70
CA ASN A 81 1.47 -18.51 6.00
C ASN A 81 0.20 -19.30 6.38
N ALA A 82 -0.98 -18.76 6.05
CA ALA A 82 -2.25 -19.45 6.26
C ALA A 82 -2.34 -20.73 5.41
N ALA A 83 -1.95 -20.67 4.14
CA ALA A 83 -1.90 -21.83 3.24
C ALA A 83 -0.91 -22.91 3.75
N GLY A 84 0.27 -22.51 4.24
CA GLY A 84 1.24 -23.44 4.83
C GLY A 84 0.73 -24.15 6.09
N LYS A 85 0.03 -23.42 6.98
CA LYS A 85 -0.60 -24.01 8.18
C LYS A 85 -1.75 -24.98 7.83
N ALA A 86 -2.55 -24.68 6.81
CA ALA A 86 -3.62 -25.55 6.36
C ALA A 86 -3.07 -26.87 5.75
N GLY A 87 -2.00 -26.80 4.96
CA GLY A 87 -1.35 -27.99 4.41
C GLY A 87 -0.65 -28.86 5.45
N GLY A 88 -0.20 -28.26 6.57
CA GLY A 88 0.40 -28.99 7.70
C GLY A 88 -0.61 -29.71 8.60
N LYS A 89 -1.89 -29.30 8.63
CA LYS A 89 -2.96 -29.95 9.42
C LYS A 89 -3.58 -31.18 8.75
N LEU A 90 -3.25 -31.43 7.48
CA LEU A 90 -3.73 -32.57 6.69
C LEU A 90 -2.71 -33.72 6.59
N LYS A 91 -1.57 -33.59 7.29
CA LYS A 91 -0.59 -34.67 7.51
C LYS A 91 -0.69 -35.16 8.94
#